data_AF-A0A9D8RD92-F1
#
_entry.id   AF-A0A9D8RD92-F1
#
_cell.length_a   1.000
_cell.length_b   1.000
_cell.length_c   1.000
_cell.angle_alpha   90.00
_cell.angle_beta   90.00
_cell.angle_gamma   90.00
#
_symmetry.space_group_name_H-M   'P 1'
#
loop_
_entity.id
_entity.type
_entity.pdbx_description
1 polymer ?
#
loop_
_entity_poly.entity_id
_entity_poly.type
_entity_poly.pdbx_seq_one_letter_code
_entity_poly.pdbx_strand_id
1 'polypeptide(L)'
;MKSVFVLWNSVLDFSNEINKFLNNEFYVEKTNYINLEQYYSQFVNDLYYSEKMEPSKIEAKLLTMLKYPQRAIVYNIVNIEKPTDIFNQYKKRYVCKEIENAKQYLRETYRTKVPFYTFDTVIHASDDEIEYQNNNRIISLYEDLTR
;
A
#
# COMPACT_ATOMS: atom_id res chain seq x y z
N MET A 1 -2.63 -13.31 -10.64
CA MET A 1 -3.51 -12.54 -9.73
C MET A 1 -3.04 -11.10 -9.74
N LYS A 2 -3.94 -10.12 -9.77
CA LYS A 2 -3.54 -8.71 -9.69
C LYS A 2 -3.51 -8.21 -8.26
N SER A 3 -2.64 -7.25 -8.00
CA SER A 3 -2.58 -6.54 -6.73
C SER A 3 -2.17 -5.08 -6.95
N VAL A 4 -2.69 -4.19 -6.11
CA VAL A 4 -2.21 -2.82 -5.99
C VAL A 4 -1.27 -2.76 -4.80
N PHE A 5 -0.06 -2.25 -5.00
CA PHE A 5 0.87 -1.89 -3.93
C PHE A 5 0.91 -0.36 -3.81
N VAL A 6 0.61 0.19 -2.64
CA VAL A 6 0.68 1.62 -2.34
C VAL A 6 1.85 1.90 -1.41
N LEU A 7 2.81 2.69 -1.88
CA LEU A 7 3.90 3.25 -1.10
C LEU A 7 3.42 4.56 -0.48
N TRP A 8 3.44 4.60 0.85
CA TRP A 8 3.00 5.77 1.59
C TRP A 8 4.06 6.88 1.59
N ASN A 9 3.63 8.09 1.98
CA ASN A 9 4.50 9.27 2.06
C ASN A 9 5.76 9.08 2.91
N SER A 10 5.74 8.13 3.86
CA SER A 10 6.87 7.83 4.75
C SER A 10 8.08 7.21 4.04
N VAL A 11 7.89 6.65 2.84
CA VAL A 11 8.94 5.92 2.09
C VAL A 11 9.17 6.43 0.67
N LEU A 12 8.62 7.58 0.32
CA LEU A 12 8.73 8.09 -1.05
C LEU A 12 10.18 8.39 -1.47
N ASP A 13 11.04 8.78 -0.53
CA ASP A 13 12.46 8.97 -0.77
C ASP A 13 13.18 7.65 -1.17
N PHE A 14 12.57 6.51 -0.85
CA PHE A 14 13.05 5.16 -1.21
C PHE A 14 12.27 4.53 -2.39
N SER A 15 11.31 5.24 -2.98
CA SER A 15 10.39 4.69 -3.99
C SER A 15 11.10 4.04 -5.17
N ASN A 16 12.22 4.59 -5.64
CA ASN A 16 13.01 4.00 -6.73
C ASN A 16 13.59 2.62 -6.36
N GLU A 17 14.12 2.47 -5.15
CA GLU A 17 14.67 1.20 -4.65
C GLU A 17 13.54 0.17 -4.49
N ILE A 18 12.41 0.59 -3.91
CA ILE A 18 11.24 -0.27 -3.71
C ILE A 18 10.64 -0.72 -5.04
N ASN A 19 10.48 0.19 -6.01
CA ASN A 19 9.97 -0.15 -7.33
C ASN A 19 10.90 -1.11 -8.06
N LYS A 20 12.23 -0.97 -7.91
CA LYS A 20 13.19 -1.94 -8.45
C LYS A 20 13.00 -3.32 -7.83
N PHE A 21 12.81 -3.40 -6.51
CA PHE A 21 12.47 -4.66 -5.85
C PHE A 21 11.18 -5.27 -6.41
N LEU A 22 10.09 -4.48 -6.50
CA LEU A 22 8.81 -4.99 -7.03
C LEU A 22 8.91 -5.48 -8.48
N ASN A 23 9.71 -4.82 -9.33
CA ASN A 23 9.95 -5.27 -10.71
C ASN A 23 10.77 -6.55 -10.81
N ASN A 24 11.58 -6.88 -9.80
CA ASN A 24 12.32 -8.14 -9.76
C ASN A 24 11.45 -9.30 -9.26
N GLU A 25 10.51 -9.02 -8.35
CA GLU A 25 9.64 -10.04 -7.74
C GLU A 25 8.37 -10.30 -8.57
N PHE A 26 7.85 -9.28 -9.25
CA PHE A 26 6.55 -9.31 -9.93
C PHE A 26 6.60 -8.65 -11.30
N TYR A 27 5.62 -8.98 -12.14
CA TYR A 27 5.37 -8.21 -13.35
C TYR A 27 4.62 -6.93 -12.99
N VAL A 28 5.30 -5.77 -13.03
CA VAL A 28 4.69 -4.47 -12.75
C VAL A 28 4.06 -3.90 -14.03
N GLU A 29 2.74 -3.81 -14.07
CA GLU A 29 1.97 -3.29 -15.20
C GLU A 29 1.95 -1.76 -15.26
N LYS A 30 1.89 -1.11 -14.08
CA LYS A 30 1.79 0.34 -13.95
C LYS A 30 2.51 0.77 -12.68
N THR A 31 3.24 1.86 -12.76
CA THR A 31 3.73 2.63 -11.61
C THR A 31 3.30 4.06 -11.81
N ASN A 32 2.66 4.69 -10.82
CA ASN A 32 2.33 6.10 -10.93
C ASN A 32 2.47 6.83 -9.58
N TYR A 33 2.68 8.13 -9.67
CA TYR A 33 2.74 9.05 -8.55
C TYR A 33 1.46 9.89 -8.49
N ILE A 34 0.91 10.07 -7.29
CA ILE A 34 -0.26 10.92 -7.07
C ILE A 34 0.06 11.91 -5.96
N ASN A 35 -0.01 13.20 -6.27
CA ASN A 35 -0.01 14.25 -5.25
C ASN A 35 -1.44 14.48 -4.78
N LEU A 36 -1.76 14.01 -3.58
CA LEU A 36 -3.11 14.07 -3.02
C LEU A 36 -3.40 15.40 -2.31
N GLU A 37 -2.36 16.14 -1.88
CA GLU A 37 -2.49 17.41 -1.17
C GLU A 37 -3.56 17.37 -0.05
N GLN A 38 -4.62 18.18 -0.18
CA GLN A 38 -5.75 18.25 0.74
C GLN A 38 -6.59 16.96 0.83
N TYR A 39 -6.53 16.10 -0.19
CA TYR A 39 -7.27 14.85 -0.28
C TYR A 39 -6.59 13.68 0.42
N TYR A 40 -5.34 13.84 0.88
CA TYR A 40 -4.53 12.73 1.43
C TYR A 40 -5.24 11.98 2.57
N SER A 41 -5.77 12.72 3.55
CA SER A 41 -6.47 12.11 4.69
C SER A 41 -7.73 11.36 4.28
N GLN A 42 -8.48 11.90 3.30
CA GLN A 42 -9.68 11.26 2.81
C GLN A 42 -9.34 9.98 2.02
N PHE A 43 -8.31 10.04 1.17
CA PHE A 43 -7.79 8.89 0.44
C PHE A 43 -7.42 7.73 1.37
N VAL A 44 -6.66 8.01 2.44
CA VAL A 44 -6.27 6.98 3.43
C VAL A 44 -7.50 6.36 4.09
N ASN A 45 -8.48 7.18 4.48
CA ASN A 45 -9.71 6.68 5.09
C ASN A 45 -10.51 5.81 4.11
N ASP A 46 -10.73 6.27 2.89
CA ASP A 46 -11.53 5.55 1.90
C ASP A 46 -10.90 4.18 1.57
N LEU A 47 -9.56 4.13 1.44
CA LEU A 47 -8.82 2.91 1.18
C LEU A 47 -9.04 1.87 2.28
N TYR A 48 -8.77 2.22 3.54
CA TYR A 48 -8.87 1.27 4.66
C TYR A 48 -10.30 1.02 5.16
N TYR A 49 -11.24 1.93 4.91
CA TYR A 49 -12.65 1.72 5.24
C TYR A 49 -13.21 0.51 4.47
N SER A 50 -12.80 0.34 3.21
CA SER A 50 -13.20 -0.80 2.39
C SER A 50 -12.74 -2.16 2.94
N GLU A 51 -11.70 -2.16 3.78
CA GLU A 51 -11.09 -3.34 4.39
C GLU A 51 -11.64 -3.67 5.79
N LYS A 52 -12.68 -2.94 6.23
CA LYS A 52 -13.32 -3.09 7.56
C LYS A 52 -12.33 -2.99 8.73
N MET A 53 -11.28 -2.18 8.57
CA MET A 53 -10.33 -1.90 9.65
C MET A 53 -11.00 -1.05 10.75
N GLU A 54 -10.66 -1.29 12.02
CA GLU A 54 -11.18 -0.48 13.12
C GLU A 54 -10.78 1.00 12.97
N PRO A 55 -11.72 1.96 13.12
CA PRO A 55 -11.46 3.38 12.89
C PRO A 55 -10.26 3.94 13.68
N SER A 56 -10.07 3.50 14.92
CA SER A 56 -8.95 3.94 15.77
C SER A 56 -7.58 3.53 15.21
N LYS A 57 -7.50 2.42 14.47
CA LYS A 57 -6.25 1.97 13.81
C LYS A 57 -5.97 2.81 12.57
N ILE A 58 -7.02 3.16 11.82
CA ILE A 58 -6.91 4.06 10.65
C ILE A 58 -6.44 5.44 11.12
N GLU A 59 -7.04 5.97 12.20
CA GLU A 59 -6.65 7.25 12.79
C GLU A 59 -5.19 7.26 13.24
N ALA A 60 -4.73 6.22 13.97
CA ALA A 60 -3.33 6.13 14.42
C ALA A 60 -2.33 6.11 13.25
N LYS A 61 -2.68 5.41 12.16
CA LYS A 61 -1.88 5.40 10.92
C LYS A 61 -1.84 6.78 10.29
N LEU A 62 -3.00 7.42 10.13
CA LEU A 62 -3.11 8.74 9.53
C LEU A 62 -2.32 9.79 10.33
N LEU A 63 -2.46 9.81 11.66
CA LEU A 63 -1.69 10.68 12.55
C LEU A 63 -0.19 10.47 12.40
N THR A 64 0.26 9.25 12.15
CA THR A 64 1.68 8.98 11.88
C THR A 64 2.09 9.51 10.51
N MET A 65 1.34 9.21 9.45
CA MET A 65 1.63 9.65 8.09
C MET A 65 1.60 11.18 7.97
N LEU A 66 0.75 11.87 8.74
CA LEU A 66 0.66 13.34 8.73
C LEU A 66 1.87 14.05 9.34
N LYS A 67 2.75 13.34 10.06
CA LYS A 67 4.03 13.88 10.56
C LYS A 67 5.03 14.16 9.45
N TYR A 68 4.86 13.54 8.29
CA TYR A 68 5.66 13.81 7.11
C TYR A 68 5.16 15.06 6.40
N PRO A 69 6.01 15.82 5.69
CA PRO A 69 5.56 16.99 4.93
C PRO A 69 4.83 16.62 3.64
N GLN A 70 5.19 15.50 3.01
CA GLN A 70 4.64 15.09 1.72
C GLN A 70 3.21 14.57 1.88
N ARG A 71 2.32 14.93 0.93
CA ARG A 71 0.92 14.49 0.85
C ARG A 71 0.69 13.72 -0.44
N ALA A 72 1.59 12.78 -0.72
CA ALA A 72 1.59 12.04 -1.97
C ALA A 72 1.78 10.54 -1.72
N ILE A 73 1.49 9.75 -2.74
CA ILE A 73 1.74 8.32 -2.77
C ILE A 73 2.38 7.92 -4.10
N VAL A 74 3.03 6.76 -4.10
CA VAL A 74 3.32 6.02 -5.32
C VAL A 74 2.53 4.73 -5.25
N TYR A 75 1.90 4.32 -6.34
CA TYR A 75 1.28 3.00 -6.39
C TYR A 75 1.75 2.21 -7.61
N ASN A 76 1.69 0.89 -7.47
CA ASN A 76 2.05 -0.07 -8.49
C ASN A 76 0.88 -1.03 -8.71
N ILE A 77 0.51 -1.28 -9.96
CA ILE A 77 -0.35 -2.41 -10.34
C ILE A 77 0.57 -3.54 -10.76
N VAL A 78 0.48 -4.67 -10.08
CA VAL A 78 1.34 -5.83 -10.33
C VAL A 78 0.51 -7.06 -10.67
N ASN A 79 1.10 -7.96 -11.46
CA ASN A 79 0.57 -9.28 -11.74
C ASN A 79 1.49 -10.36 -11.15
N ILE A 80 0.89 -11.25 -10.38
CA ILE A 80 1.53 -12.38 -9.73
C ILE A 80 1.18 -13.62 -10.56
N GLU A 81 2.17 -14.17 -11.28
CA GLU A 81 1.95 -15.25 -12.24
C GLU A 81 1.52 -16.57 -11.58
N LYS A 82 2.09 -16.88 -10.41
CA LYS A 82 1.86 -18.13 -9.67
C LYS A 82 1.54 -17.84 -8.21
N PRO A 83 0.35 -17.29 -7.90
CA PRO A 83 -0.01 -16.93 -6.54
C PRO A 83 -0.20 -18.20 -5.71
N THR A 84 0.36 -18.19 -4.49
CA THR A 84 0.16 -19.26 -3.52
C THR A 84 -0.74 -18.75 -2.39
N ASP A 85 -1.91 -19.34 -2.22
CA ASP A 85 -2.80 -19.00 -1.11
C ASP A 85 -2.38 -19.73 0.17
N ILE A 86 -2.23 -18.96 1.25
CA ILE A 86 -1.96 -19.49 2.59
C ILE A 86 -2.97 -18.94 3.59
N PHE A 87 -3.36 -19.75 4.58
CA PHE A 87 -4.22 -19.27 5.66
C PHE A 87 -3.40 -18.48 6.67
N ASN A 88 -3.62 -17.16 6.74
CA ASN A 88 -2.98 -16.30 7.72
C ASN A 88 -3.78 -16.36 9.04
N GLN A 89 -3.18 -16.96 10.07
CA GLN A 89 -3.81 -17.15 11.39
C GLN A 89 -4.15 -15.82 12.09
N TYR A 90 -3.35 -14.78 11.89
CA TYR A 90 -3.59 -13.47 12.50
C TYR A 90 -4.74 -12.73 11.81
N LYS A 91 -4.81 -12.80 10.48
CA LYS A 91 -5.88 -12.19 9.67
C LYS A 91 -7.16 -13.04 9.60
N LYS A 92 -7.08 -14.32 10.01
CA LYS A 92 -8.14 -15.33 9.94
C LYS A 92 -8.75 -15.47 8.54
N ARG A 93 -7.93 -15.36 7.50
CA ARG A 93 -8.33 -15.49 6.08
C ARG A 93 -7.18 -16.03 5.23
N TYR A 94 -7.51 -16.51 4.03
CA TYR A 94 -6.51 -16.81 3.01
C TYR A 94 -5.95 -15.52 2.41
N VAL A 95 -4.64 -15.52 2.17
CA VAL A 95 -3.90 -14.40 1.57
C VAL A 95 -2.86 -14.95 0.61
N CYS A 96 -2.47 -14.15 -0.38
CA CYS A 96 -1.36 -14.48 -1.27
C CYS A 96 -0.02 -14.39 -0.53
N LYS A 97 0.69 -15.52 -0.45
CA LYS A 97 1.99 -15.67 0.23
C LYS A 97 3.04 -14.70 -0.31
N GLU A 98 3.10 -14.54 -1.63
CA GLU A 98 4.08 -13.70 -2.30
C GLU A 98 3.90 -12.22 -1.91
N ILE A 99 2.65 -11.77 -1.81
CA ILE A 99 2.32 -10.41 -1.35
C ILE A 99 2.70 -10.21 0.12
N GLU A 100 2.38 -11.17 0.99
CA GLU A 100 2.75 -11.09 2.41
C GLU A 100 4.27 -11.05 2.59
N ASN A 101 5.01 -11.89 1.85
CA ASN A 101 6.47 -11.91 1.87
C ASN A 101 7.06 -10.57 1.42
N ALA A 102 6.57 -10.01 0.31
CA ALA A 102 7.02 -8.72 -0.19
C ALA A 102 6.75 -7.58 0.82
N LYS A 103 5.56 -7.54 1.41
CA LYS A 103 5.22 -6.55 2.45
C LYS A 103 6.11 -6.72 3.68
N GLN A 104 6.34 -7.94 4.13
CA GLN A 104 7.20 -8.20 5.28
C GLN A 104 8.65 -7.76 5.00
N TYR A 105 9.21 -8.15 3.85
CA TYR A 105 10.56 -7.76 3.43
C TYR A 105 10.72 -6.23 3.42
N LEU A 106 9.79 -5.52 2.80
CA LEU A 106 9.85 -4.05 2.72
C LEU A 106 9.69 -3.42 4.11
N ARG A 107 8.76 -3.89 4.93
CA ARG A 107 8.60 -3.39 6.31
C ARG A 107 9.89 -3.58 7.11
N GLU A 108 10.50 -4.76 7.05
CA GLU A 108 11.73 -5.04 7.78
C GLU A 108 12.92 -4.22 7.28
N THR A 109 13.03 -4.04 5.96
CA THR A 109 14.11 -3.28 5.32
C THR A 109 14.04 -1.78 5.67
N TYR A 110 12.84 -1.21 5.76
CA TYR A 110 12.65 0.24 5.91
C TYR A 110 12.26 0.68 7.32
N ARG A 111 11.89 -0.22 8.24
CA ARG A 111 11.46 0.16 9.60
C ARG A 111 12.45 1.05 10.36
N THR A 112 13.75 0.86 10.15
CA THR A 112 14.81 1.64 10.82
C THR A 112 15.27 2.85 10.01
N LYS A 113 14.91 2.91 8.72
CA LYS A 113 15.24 4.01 7.80
C LYS A 113 14.17 5.11 7.83
N VAL A 114 12.95 4.78 8.27
CA VAL A 114 11.77 5.63 8.26
C VAL A 114 11.53 6.23 9.65
N PRO A 115 11.54 7.57 9.81
CA PRO A 115 11.26 8.20 11.09
C PRO A 115 9.82 7.94 11.55
N PHE A 116 9.55 7.87 12.85
CA PHE A 116 8.18 7.64 13.36
C PHE A 116 7.49 6.36 12.83
N TYR A 117 8.25 5.35 12.40
CA TYR A 117 7.69 4.11 11.86
C TYR A 117 6.60 3.54 12.76
N THR A 118 5.43 3.28 12.17
CA THR A 118 4.39 2.42 12.75
C THR A 118 4.02 1.32 11.74
N PHE A 119 3.50 0.21 12.25
CA PHE A 119 3.16 -0.93 11.41
C PHE A 119 2.26 -0.48 10.25
N ASP A 120 2.61 -0.92 9.04
CA ASP A 120 1.82 -0.69 7.84
C ASP A 120 1.67 0.80 7.48
N THR A 121 2.72 1.59 7.79
CA THR A 121 2.92 2.95 7.27
C THR A 121 3.96 3.05 6.17
N VAL A 122 4.62 1.94 5.82
CA VAL A 122 5.58 1.84 4.69
C VAL A 122 4.85 1.51 3.40
N ILE A 123 4.10 0.40 3.41
CA ILE A 123 3.46 -0.13 2.22
C ILE A 123 2.12 -0.76 2.57
N HIS A 124 1.14 -0.54 1.70
CA HIS A 124 -0.12 -1.26 1.66
C HIS A 124 -0.18 -2.13 0.40
N ALA A 125 -0.83 -3.30 0.45
CA ALA A 125 -1.15 -4.03 -0.76
C ALA A 125 -2.41 -4.87 -0.62
N SER A 126 -3.20 -4.95 -1.69
CA SER A 126 -4.38 -5.82 -1.76
C SER A 126 -3.98 -7.30 -1.78
N ASP A 127 -4.55 -8.09 -0.89
CA ASP A 127 -4.24 -9.52 -0.69
C ASP A 127 -5.10 -10.47 -1.53
N ASP A 128 -6.19 -9.98 -2.12
CA ASP A 128 -7.10 -10.73 -2.98
C ASP A 128 -7.73 -9.85 -4.08
N GLU A 129 -8.49 -10.47 -4.99
CA GLU A 129 -9.11 -9.79 -6.13
C GLU A 129 -10.17 -8.76 -5.70
N ILE A 130 -10.88 -8.98 -4.59
CA ILE A 130 -11.90 -8.04 -4.10
C ILE A 130 -11.22 -6.77 -3.57
N GLU A 131 -10.18 -6.93 -2.77
CA GLU A 131 -9.35 -5.82 -2.30
C GLU A 131 -8.68 -5.10 -3.48
N TYR A 132 -8.18 -5.82 -4.49
CA TYR A 132 -7.60 -5.21 -5.69
C TYR A 132 -8.61 -4.31 -6.39
N GLN A 133 -9.83 -4.79 -6.66
CA GLN A 133 -10.87 -4.03 -7.34
C GLN A 133 -11.27 -2.78 -6.55
N ASN A 134 -11.44 -2.91 -5.24
CA ASN A 134 -11.77 -1.79 -4.36
C ASN A 134 -10.66 -0.74 -4.33
N ASN A 135 -9.42 -1.17 -4.09
CA ASN A 135 -8.26 -0.28 -4.00
C ASN A 135 -7.99 0.42 -5.33
N ASN A 136 -8.08 -0.30 -6.44
CA ASN A 136 -7.90 0.27 -7.78
C ASN A 136 -9.01 1.28 -8.13
N ARG A 137 -10.26 1.02 -7.73
CA ARG A 137 -11.37 1.98 -7.92
C ARG A 137 -11.14 3.27 -7.14
N ILE A 138 -10.71 3.16 -5.87
CA ILE A 138 -10.42 4.32 -5.03
C ILE A 138 -9.25 5.11 -5.62
N ILE A 139 -8.15 4.45 -5.97
CA ILE A 139 -7.00 5.11 -6.59
C ILE A 139 -7.40 5.84 -7.87
N SER A 140 -8.18 5.21 -8.75
CA SER A 140 -8.63 5.83 -10.00
C SER A 140 -9.45 7.10 -9.74
N LEU A 141 -10.35 7.07 -8.75
CA LEU A 141 -11.13 8.26 -8.35
C LEU A 141 -10.21 9.42 -7.95
N TYR A 142 -9.18 9.15 -7.16
CA TYR A 142 -8.27 10.20 -6.69
C TYR A 142 -7.23 10.62 -7.74
N GLU A 143 -6.85 9.74 -8.67
CA GLU A 143 -6.08 10.13 -9.86
C GLU A 143 -6.84 11.19 -10.66
N ASP A 144 -8.15 11.00 -10.88
CA ASP A 144 -8.96 11.94 -11.66
C ASP A 144 -9.18 13.27 -10.93
N LEU A 145 -9.31 13.25 -9.60
CA LEU A 145 -9.47 14.46 -8.78
C LEU A 145 -8.21 15.31 -8.66
N THR A 146 -7.03 14.76 -8.96
CA THR A 146 -5.72 15.40 -8.76
C THR A 146 -4.99 15.73 -10.07
N ARG A 147 -5.63 15.50 -11.21
CA ARG A 147 -5.19 15.98 -12.53
C ARG A 147 -5.51 17.46 -12.74
#